data_AF-A0AAN8PX44-F1
#
_entry.id   AF-A0AAN8PX44-F1
#
_cell.length_a   1.000
_cell.length_b   1.000
_cell.length_c   1.000
_cell.angle_alpha   90.00
_cell.angle_beta   90.00
_cell.angle_gamma   90.00
#
_symmetry.space_group_name_H-M   'P 1'
#
loop_
_entity.id
_entity.type
_entity.pdbx_description
1 polymer ?
#
loop_
_entity_poly.entity_id
_entity_poly.type
_entity_poly.pdbx_seq_one_letter_code
_entity_poly.pdbx_strand_id
1 'polypeptide(L)'
;MEAYGGNIQADDVLMETLEFSKFAVRRARTQICILQNKLYEVQIRYQRAKRAGLQQFQYVLEQRLTIIEDTLSMYTAYAEKKANYICSIENWLDRIELNSRLNELEINEAGHECNHESLFMGEFRF
;
A
#
# COMPACT_ATOMS: atom_id res chain seq x y z
N MET A 1 -38.47 -2.12 3.84
CA MET A 1 -37.22 -2.62 3.25
C MET A 1 -36.45 -1.41 2.77
N GLU A 2 -35.77 -0.76 3.71
CA GLU A 2 -35.03 0.48 3.44
C GLU A 2 -33.72 0.14 2.76
N ALA A 3 -33.42 0.94 1.73
CA ALA A 3 -32.25 0.80 0.90
C ALA A 3 -30.99 1.16 1.69
N TYR A 4 -30.17 0.16 2.00
CA TYR A 4 -28.75 0.37 2.34
C TYR A 4 -27.99 0.68 1.04
N GLY A 5 -28.20 1.88 0.52
CA GLY A 5 -27.44 2.46 -0.58
C GLY A 5 -26.59 3.62 -0.06
N GLY A 6 -25.83 3.38 1.01
CA GLY A 6 -24.85 4.35 1.48
C GLY A 6 -23.80 4.54 0.40
N ASN A 7 -23.71 5.75 -0.12
CA ASN A 7 -22.70 6.19 -1.06
C ASN A 7 -21.33 5.95 -0.42
N ILE A 8 -20.66 4.84 -0.73
CA ILE A 8 -19.30 4.60 -0.24
C ILE A 8 -18.45 5.69 -0.90
N GLN A 9 -17.97 6.67 -0.11
CA GLN A 9 -17.10 7.71 -0.63
C GLN A 9 -15.85 7.04 -1.18
N ALA A 10 -15.34 7.49 -2.33
CA ALA A 10 -14.17 6.89 -2.97
C ALA A 10 -12.96 6.79 -2.02
N ASP A 11 -12.90 7.67 -1.02
CA ASP A 11 -11.94 7.67 0.08
C ASP A 11 -12.03 6.40 0.96
N ASP A 12 -13.24 5.98 1.35
CA ASP A 12 -13.46 4.77 2.17
C ASP A 12 -12.91 3.51 1.46
N VAL A 13 -13.11 3.41 0.14
CA VAL A 13 -12.60 2.30 -0.67
C VAL A 13 -11.07 2.33 -0.74
N LEU A 14 -10.47 3.51 -0.86
CA LEU A 14 -9.01 3.67 -0.88
C LEU A 14 -8.40 3.30 0.47
N MET A 15 -9.04 3.70 1.57
CA MET A 15 -8.62 3.36 2.93
C MET A 15 -8.70 1.85 3.20
N GLU A 16 -9.80 1.20 2.85
CA GLU A 16 -9.92 -0.26 2.97
C GLU A 16 -8.84 -0.97 2.13
N THR A 17 -8.62 -0.51 0.90
CA THR A 17 -7.60 -1.06 0.00
C THR A 17 -6.18 -0.88 0.55
N LEU A 18 -5.92 0.24 1.23
CA LEU A 18 -4.65 0.54 1.88
C LEU A 18 -4.40 -0.41 3.05
N GLU A 19 -5.39 -0.59 3.92
CA GLU A 19 -5.30 -1.51 5.07
C GLU A 19 -5.07 -2.94 4.62
N PHE A 20 -5.86 -3.42 3.66
CA PHE A 20 -5.69 -4.76 3.09
C PHE A 20 -4.30 -4.94 2.48
N SER A 21 -3.82 -3.95 1.73
CA SER A 21 -2.48 -4.01 1.12
C SER A 21 -1.37 -4.01 2.18
N LYS A 22 -1.50 -3.22 3.25
CA LYS A 22 -0.57 -3.23 4.40
C LYS A 22 -0.54 -4.60 5.07
N PHE A 23 -1.71 -5.21 5.30
CA PHE A 23 -1.81 -6.57 5.82
C PHE A 23 -1.11 -7.60 4.92
N ALA A 24 -1.36 -7.55 3.62
CA ALA A 24 -0.75 -8.46 2.65
C ALA A 24 0.79 -8.36 2.63
N VAL A 25 1.35 -7.15 2.69
CA VAL A 25 2.80 -6.93 2.78
C VAL A 25 3.37 -7.51 4.07
N ARG A 26 2.73 -7.26 5.22
CA ARG A 26 3.15 -7.84 6.50
C ARG A 26 3.19 -9.37 6.42
N ARG A 27 2.13 -9.98 5.88
CA ARG A 27 2.05 -11.43 5.70
C ARG A 27 3.15 -11.96 4.77
N ALA A 28 3.39 -11.30 3.63
CA ALA A 28 4.45 -11.69 2.70
C ALA A 28 5.84 -11.61 3.36
N ARG A 29 6.12 -10.55 4.12
CA ARG A 29 7.37 -10.42 4.90
C ARG A 29 7.54 -11.54 5.92
N THR A 30 6.47 -11.94 6.62
CA THR A 30 6.51 -13.10 7.51
C THR A 30 6.87 -14.39 6.76
N GLN A 31 6.30 -14.61 5.57
CA GLN A 31 6.63 -15.78 4.74
C GLN A 31 8.10 -15.76 4.29
N ILE A 32 8.63 -14.59 3.92
CA ILE A 32 10.04 -14.42 3.57
C ILE A 32 10.94 -14.87 4.73
N CYS A 33 10.67 -14.41 5.96
CA CYS A 33 11.46 -14.82 7.13
C CYS A 33 11.41 -16.33 7.38
N ILE A 34 10.22 -16.94 7.26
CA ILE A 34 10.05 -18.39 7.42
C ILE A 34 10.85 -19.16 6.37
N LEU A 35 10.77 -18.73 5.11
CA LEU A 35 11.47 -19.36 3.99
C LEU A 35 12.99 -19.19 4.09
N GLN A 36 13.49 -18.04 4.54
CA GLN A 36 14.93 -17.83 4.79
C GLN A 36 15.46 -18.78 5.87
N ASN A 37 14.73 -18.91 6.98
CA ASN A 37 15.07 -19.89 8.02
C ASN A 37 15.07 -21.31 7.45
N LYS A 38 14.06 -21.64 6.62
CA LYS A 38 13.97 -22.97 6.02
C LYS A 38 15.08 -23.26 5.03
N LEU A 39 15.46 -22.26 4.23
CA LEU A 39 16.56 -22.32 3.29
C LEU A 39 17.85 -22.68 4.04
N TYR A 40 18.14 -21.96 5.12
CA TYR A 40 19.31 -22.21 5.96
C TYR A 40 19.32 -23.64 6.53
N GLU A 41 18.21 -24.11 7.08
CA GLU A 41 18.10 -25.48 7.59
C GLU A 41 18.37 -26.55 6.51
N VAL A 42 17.79 -26.38 5.33
CA VAL A 42 17.93 -27.34 4.22
C VAL A 42 19.36 -27.30 3.67
N GLN A 43 19.98 -26.12 3.58
CA GLN A 43 21.38 -25.96 3.18
C GLN A 43 22.32 -26.73 4.12
N ILE A 44 22.13 -26.63 5.44
CA ILE A 44 22.93 -27.42 6.41
C ILE A 44 22.79 -28.92 6.14
N ARG A 45 21.55 -29.40 5.95
CA ARG A 45 21.29 -30.83 5.69
C ARG A 45 21.91 -31.27 4.37
N TYR A 46 21.84 -30.44 3.34
CA TYR A 46 22.47 -30.70 2.04
C TYR A 46 23.98 -30.84 2.19
N GLN A 47 24.63 -29.91 2.89
CA GLN A 47 26.08 -29.98 3.13
C GLN A 47 26.48 -31.24 3.91
N ARG A 48 25.67 -31.66 4.89
CA ARG A 48 25.89 -32.93 5.61
C ARG A 48 25.75 -34.13 4.68
N ALA A 49 24.70 -34.19 3.85
CA ALA A 49 24.49 -35.26 2.87
C ALA A 49 25.61 -35.32 1.82
N LYS A 50 26.13 -34.16 1.41
CA LYS A 50 27.28 -34.03 0.51
C LYS A 50 28.55 -34.61 1.11
N ARG A 51 28.87 -34.24 2.36
CA ARG A 51 30.02 -34.79 3.10
C ARG A 51 29.91 -36.30 3.33
N ALA A 52 28.70 -36.81 3.53
CA ALA A 52 28.44 -38.23 3.73
C ALA A 52 28.34 -39.04 2.41
N GLY A 53 28.47 -38.42 1.24
CA GLY A 53 28.36 -39.10 -0.05
C GLY A 53 26.96 -39.62 -0.41
N LEU A 54 25.92 -39.12 0.26
CA LEU A 54 24.54 -39.62 0.11
C LEU A 54 23.85 -38.95 -1.10
N GLN A 55 24.17 -39.41 -2.32
CA GLN A 55 23.72 -38.77 -3.56
C GLN A 55 22.19 -38.64 -3.70
N GLN A 56 21.42 -39.68 -3.36
CA GLN A 56 19.95 -39.62 -3.44
C GLN A 56 19.38 -38.54 -2.52
N PHE A 57 19.95 -38.38 -1.31
CA PHE A 57 19.55 -37.34 -0.38
C PHE A 57 19.96 -35.95 -0.86
N GLN A 58 21.12 -35.80 -1.50
CA GLN A 58 21.56 -34.54 -2.07
C GLN A 58 20.57 -34.04 -3.13
N TYR A 59 20.18 -34.91 -4.07
CA TYR A 59 19.23 -34.56 -5.13
C TYR A 59 17.88 -34.08 -4.59
N VAL A 60 17.31 -34.80 -3.60
CA VAL A 60 16.04 -34.40 -2.97
C VAL A 60 16.17 -33.06 -2.24
N LEU A 61 17.30 -32.82 -1.58
CA LEU A 61 17.56 -31.56 -0.87
C LEU A 61 17.78 -30.40 -1.84
N GLU A 62 18.45 -30.63 -2.97
CA GLU A 62 18.67 -29.64 -4.03
C GLU A 62 17.34 -29.19 -4.67
N GLN A 63 16.43 -30.13 -4.96
CA GLN A 63 15.08 -29.78 -5.40
C GLN A 63 14.34 -28.91 -4.38
N ARG A 64 14.45 -29.25 -3.09
CA ARG A 64 13.83 -28.45 -2.02
C ARG A 64 14.45 -27.06 -1.91
N LEU A 65 15.77 -26.92 -2.07
CA LEU A 65 16.44 -25.63 -2.09
C LEU A 65 15.89 -24.76 -3.23
N THR A 66 15.83 -25.32 -4.45
CA THR A 66 15.32 -24.62 -5.63
C THR A 66 13.89 -24.10 -5.40
N ILE A 67 12.99 -24.97 -4.91
CA ILE A 67 11.59 -24.57 -4.62
C ILE A 67 11.54 -23.46 -3.57
N ILE A 68 12.35 -23.53 -2.51
CA ILE A 68 12.38 -22.50 -1.46
C ILE A 68 12.90 -21.18 -2.02
N GLU A 69 13.95 -21.20 -2.84
CA GLU A 69 14.55 -20.01 -3.46
C GLU A 69 13.57 -19.35 -4.43
N ASP A 70 12.90 -20.12 -5.28
CA ASP A 70 11.87 -19.62 -6.20
C ASP A 70 10.69 -18.99 -5.44
N THR A 71 10.22 -19.67 -4.40
CA THR A 71 9.12 -19.16 -3.56
C THR A 71 9.53 -17.90 -2.80
N LEU A 72 10.78 -17.84 -2.31
CA LEU A 72 11.32 -16.66 -1.64
C LEU A 72 11.40 -15.47 -2.59
N SER A 73 11.87 -15.69 -3.81
CA SER A 73 11.94 -14.70 -4.88
C SER A 73 10.54 -14.16 -5.20
N MET A 74 9.56 -15.05 -5.35
CA MET A 74 8.16 -14.68 -5.60
C MET A 74 7.58 -13.80 -4.48
N TYR A 75 7.75 -14.20 -3.21
CA TYR A 75 7.23 -13.39 -2.10
C TYR A 75 7.94 -12.05 -1.95
N THR A 76 9.24 -11.99 -2.25
CA THR A 76 10.02 -10.74 -2.25
C THR A 76 9.48 -9.77 -3.31
N ALA A 77 9.34 -10.24 -4.55
CA ALA A 77 8.77 -9.44 -5.63
C ALA A 77 7.32 -9.01 -5.35
N TYR A 78 6.50 -9.90 -4.77
CA TYR A 78 5.14 -9.57 -4.36
C TYR A 78 5.11 -8.47 -3.29
N ALA A 79 5.93 -8.60 -2.25
CA ALA A 79 6.01 -7.63 -1.16
C ALA A 79 6.46 -6.25 -1.67
N GLU A 80 7.45 -6.20 -2.56
CA GLU A 80 7.92 -4.97 -3.19
C GLU A 80 6.83 -4.33 -4.04
N LYS A 81 6.20 -5.09 -4.94
CA LYS A 81 5.10 -4.60 -5.78
C LYS A 81 3.95 -4.04 -4.94
N LYS A 82 3.58 -4.71 -3.85
CA LYS A 82 2.52 -4.23 -2.96
C LYS A 82 2.95 -3.03 -2.12
N ALA A 83 4.20 -2.92 -1.71
CA ALA A 83 4.71 -1.73 -1.03
C ALA A 83 4.66 -0.50 -1.94
N ASN A 84 5.03 -0.65 -3.22
CA ASN A 84 4.90 0.43 -4.20
C ASN A 84 3.43 0.83 -4.41
N TYR A 85 2.51 -0.14 -4.44
CA TYR A 85 1.08 0.13 -4.52
C TYR A 85 0.54 0.90 -3.30
N ILE A 86 1.00 0.57 -2.09
CA ILE A 86 0.69 1.30 -0.86
C ILE A 86 1.13 2.76 -0.99
N CYS A 87 2.38 3.01 -1.41
CA CYS A 87 2.89 4.36 -1.60
C CYS A 87 2.06 5.15 -2.62
N SER A 88 1.63 4.51 -3.71
CA SER A 88 0.71 5.14 -4.66
C SER A 88 -0.61 5.56 -4.00
N ILE A 89 -1.26 4.67 -3.23
CA ILE A 89 -2.52 4.99 -2.55
C ILE A 89 -2.34 6.13 -1.54
N GLU A 90 -1.27 6.09 -0.74
CA GLU A 90 -0.95 7.15 0.23
C GLU A 90 -0.79 8.51 -0.48
N ASN A 91 -0.07 8.56 -1.60
CA ASN A 91 0.04 9.77 -2.42
C ASN A 91 -1.30 10.26 -2.99
N TRP A 92 -2.24 9.35 -3.29
CA TRP A 92 -3.59 9.73 -3.75
C TRP A 92 -4.42 10.34 -2.62
N LEU A 93 -4.37 9.73 -1.43
CA LEU A 93 -5.06 10.25 -0.24
C LEU A 93 -4.54 11.64 0.14
N ASP A 94 -3.22 11.85 0.14
CA ASP A 94 -2.61 13.16 0.41
C ASP A 94 -3.09 14.23 -0.58
N ARG A 95 -3.23 13.87 -1.86
CA ARG A 95 -3.74 14.80 -2.90
C ARG A 95 -5.22 15.14 -2.68
N ILE A 96 -6.03 14.16 -2.28
CA ILE A 96 -7.45 14.38 -1.97
C ILE A 96 -7.55 15.35 -0.78
N GLU A 97 -6.77 15.13 0.28
CA GLU A 97 -6.74 16.02 1.44
C GLU A 97 -6.34 17.46 1.06
N LEU A 98 -5.27 17.61 0.27
CA LEU A 98 -4.83 18.92 -0.21
C LEU A 98 -5.90 19.63 -1.05
N ASN A 99 -6.55 18.92 -1.96
CA ASN A 99 -7.62 19.48 -2.78
C ASN A 99 -8.82 19.92 -1.94
N SER A 100 -9.21 19.12 -0.94
CA SER A 100 -10.27 19.50 0.00
C SER A 100 -9.93 20.79 0.74
N ARG A 101 -8.69 20.92 1.23
CA ARG A 101 -8.22 22.13 1.91
C ARG A 101 -8.15 23.36 0.99
N LEU A 102 -7.75 23.19 -0.27
CA LEU A 102 -7.75 24.27 -1.25
C LEU A 102 -9.18 24.74 -1.57
N ASN A 103 -10.11 23.82 -1.77
CA ASN A 103 -11.52 24.15 -2.01
C ASN A 103 -12.11 24.94 -0.82
N GLU A 104 -11.76 24.58 0.42
CA GLU A 104 -12.18 25.34 1.61
C GLU A 104 -11.64 26.78 1.62
N LEU A 105 -10.41 27.01 1.16
CA LEU A 105 -9.82 28.35 1.07
C LEU A 105 -10.46 29.19 -0.05
N GLU A 106 -10.69 28.61 -1.23
CA GLU A 106 -11.34 29.31 -2.36
C GLU A 106 -12.77 29.76 -1.99
N ILE A 107 -13.52 28.94 -1.26
CA ILE A 107 -14.86 29.31 -0.76
C ILE A 107 -14.78 30.48 0.23
N ASN A 108 -13.77 30.50 1.10
CA ASN A 108 -13.59 31.55 2.10
C ASN A 108 -13.13 32.89 1.49
N GLU A 109 -12.30 32.86 0.45
CA GLU A 109 -11.87 34.06 -0.28
C GLU A 109 -13.02 34.65 -1.11
N ALA A 110 -13.81 33.82 -1.80
CA ALA A 110 -15.02 34.25 -2.52
C ALA A 110 -16.10 34.82 -1.58
N GLY A 111 -16.14 34.36 -0.32
CA GLY A 111 -17.01 34.92 0.71
C GLY A 111 -16.58 36.29 1.25
N HIS A 112 -15.33 36.69 1.02
CA HIS A 112 -14.78 37.97 1.50
C HIS A 112 -14.86 39.11 0.48
N GLU A 113 -14.94 38.80 -0.82
CA GLU A 113 -15.08 39.81 -1.89
C GLU A 113 -16.51 40.38 -2.04
N CYS A 114 -17.53 39.79 -1.39
CA CYS A 114 -18.93 40.23 -1.50
C CYS A 114 -19.37 41.36 -0.53
N ASN A 115 -18.47 42.01 0.21
CA ASN A 115 -18.83 43.04 1.20
C ASN A 115 -18.30 44.46 0.93
N HIS A 116 -17.94 44.79 -0.31
CA HIS A 116 -17.45 46.14 -0.66
C HIS A 116 -18.18 46.83 -1.81
N GLU A 117 -19.49 46.61 -1.95
CA GLU A 117 -20.35 47.46 -2.81
C GLU A 117 -21.61 47.94 -2.04
N SER A 118 -21.43 48.78 -1.02
CA SER A 118 -22.55 49.61 -0.53
C SER A 118 -22.10 50.91 0.15
N LEU A 119 -21.18 51.65 -0.46
CA LEU A 119 -20.86 52.98 0.07
C LEU A 119 -20.44 53.98 -1.01
N PHE A 120 -21.27 54.23 -2.03
CA PHE A 120 -21.21 55.51 -2.76
C PHE A 120 -22.50 55.73 -3.57
N MET A 121 -23.57 56.18 -2.92
CA MET A 121 -24.58 57.00 -3.59
C MET A 121 -24.44 58.40 -3.04
N GLY A 122 -23.52 59.14 -3.66
CA GLY A 122 -23.31 60.55 -3.42
C GLY A 122 -24.55 61.36 -3.75
N GLU A 123 -24.86 62.29 -2.86
CA GLU A 123 -25.60 63.51 -3.17
C GLU A 123 -25.06 64.13 -4.47
N PHE A 124 -25.91 64.48 -5.43
CA PHE A 124 -25.80 65.71 -6.22
C PHE A 124 -27.11 66.04 -6.96
N ARG A 125 -27.75 67.10 -6.44
CA ARG A 125 -28.68 68.12 -6.99
C ARG A 125 -29.05 68.09 -8.49
N PHE A 126 -30.33 68.36 -8.78
CA PHE A 126 -30.86 69.72 -9.10
C PHE A 126 -32.34 69.82 -8.74
#